data_AF-A0A0F9EH01-F1
#
_entry.id   AF-A0A0F9EH01-F1
#
_cell.length_a   1.000
_cell.length_b   1.000
_cell.length_c   1.000
_cell.angle_alpha   90.00
_cell.angle_beta   90.00
_cell.angle_gamma   90.00
#
_symmetry.space_group_name_H-M   'P 1'
#
loop_
_entity.id
_entity.type
_entity.pdbx_description
1 polymer ?
#
loop_
_entity_poly.entity_id
_entity_poly.type
_entity_poly.pdbx_seq_one_letter_code
_entity_poly.pdbx_strand_id
1 'polypeptide(L)'
;MTEILGYVGALVIGIVLGLIGGGGSILTVPVLVYLLYVDPVVATAYSLFVVGVSSLVGALRNIQKRLVDFRTAIVFSVPAFMA
;
A
#
# COMPACT_ATOMS: atom_id res chain seq x y z
N MET A 1 -18.60 -20.16 -4.13
CA MET A 1 -19.23 -18.86 -4.45
C MET A 1 -18.64 -17.73 -3.63
N THR A 2 -18.45 -17.92 -2.31
CA THR A 2 -17.82 -16.96 -1.39
C THR A 2 -16.36 -16.63 -1.75
N GLU A 3 -15.59 -17.60 -2.23
CA GLU A 3 -14.18 -17.40 -2.61
C GLU A 3 -14.01 -16.43 -3.79
N ILE A 4 -14.90 -16.50 -4.79
CA ILE A 4 -14.90 -15.59 -5.94
C ILE A 4 -15.21 -14.15 -5.48
N LEU A 5 -16.16 -13.99 -4.55
CA LEU A 5 -16.46 -12.69 -3.94
C LEU A 5 -15.24 -12.15 -3.17
N GLY A 6 -14.53 -13.02 -2.46
CA GLY A 6 -13.29 -12.68 -1.75
C GLY A 6 -12.19 -12.19 -2.69
N TYR A 7 -11.96 -12.88 -3.81
CA TYR A 7 -10.97 -12.46 -4.81
C TYR A 7 -11.34 -11.14 -5.49
N VAL A 8 -12.62 -10.93 -5.81
CA VAL A 8 -13.09 -9.66 -6.39
C VAL A 8 -12.94 -8.52 -5.38
N GLY A 9 -13.28 -8.75 -4.11
CA GLY A 9 -13.06 -7.79 -3.03
C GLY A 9 -11.58 -7.43 -2.87
N ALA A 10 -10.70 -8.43 -2.85
CA ALA A 10 -9.25 -8.23 -2.78
C ALA A 10 -8.71 -7.43 -3.98
N LEU A 11 -9.24 -7.68 -5.19
CA LEU A 11 -8.88 -6.93 -6.39
C LEU A 11 -9.29 -5.45 -6.29
N VAL A 12 -10.52 -5.17 -5.87
CA VAL A 12 -11.05 -3.80 -5.70
C VAL A 12 -10.25 -3.07 -4.63
N ILE A 13 -9.99 -3.71 -3.49
CA ILE A 13 -9.16 -3.16 -2.42
C ILE A 13 -7.74 -2.87 -2.92
N GLY A 14 -7.12 -3.80 -3.65
CA GLY A 14 -5.80 -3.61 -4.26
C GLY A 14 -5.75 -2.44 -5.24
N ILE A 15 -6.80 -2.25 -6.05
CA ILE A 15 -6.93 -1.10 -6.96
C ILE A 15 -7.08 0.20 -6.17
N VAL A 16 -7.96 0.25 -5.17
CA VAL A 16 -8.18 1.45 -4.33
C VAL A 16 -6.90 1.85 -3.60
N LEU A 17 -6.21 0.89 -2.98
CA LEU A 17 -4.93 1.11 -2.30
C LEU A 17 -3.83 1.56 -3.28
N GLY A 18 -3.78 0.96 -4.47
CA GLY A 18 -2.84 1.33 -5.52
C GLY A 18 -3.09 2.72 -6.12
N LEU A 19 -4.35 3.15 -6.19
CA LEU A 19 -4.75 4.47 -6.70
C LEU A 19 -4.54 5.58 -5.67
N ILE A 20 -4.73 5.31 -4.37
CA ILE A 20 -4.53 6.28 -3.29
C ILE A 20 -3.03 6.63 -3.13
N GLY A 21 -2.12 5.78 -3.59
CA GLY A 21 -0.68 6.01 -3.43
C GLY A 21 -0.24 5.87 -1.97
N GLY A 22 0.91 6.46 -1.61
CA GLY A 22 1.72 6.19 -0.42
C GLY A 22 1.08 6.26 0.99
N GLY A 23 -0.24 6.43 1.10
CA GLY A 23 -1.02 6.40 2.34
C GLY A 23 -1.96 5.19 2.51
N GLY A 24 -1.90 4.19 1.63
CA GLY A 24 -2.82 3.04 1.65
C GLY A 24 -2.93 2.32 3.00
N SER A 25 -1.87 2.32 3.82
CA SER A 25 -1.80 1.63 5.12
C SER A 25 -2.90 2.02 6.11
N ILE A 26 -3.36 3.28 6.04
CA ILE A 26 -4.46 3.81 6.84
C ILE A 26 -5.76 3.03 6.58
N LEU A 27 -5.95 2.56 5.34
CA LEU A 27 -7.12 1.79 4.93
C LEU A 27 -6.86 0.28 4.95
N THR A 28 -5.63 -0.18 4.67
CA THR A 28 -5.31 -1.61 4.62
C THR A 28 -5.48 -2.30 5.98
N VAL A 29 -5.07 -1.65 7.08
CA VAL A 29 -5.16 -2.26 8.42
C VAL A 29 -6.63 -2.47 8.85
N PRO A 30 -7.52 -1.45 8.81
CA PRO A 30 -8.94 -1.65 9.10
C PRO A 30 -9.59 -2.69 8.19
N VAL A 31 -9.21 -2.75 6.92
CA VAL A 31 -9.75 -3.76 5.99
C VAL A 31 -9.31 -5.17 6.40
N LEU A 32 -8.03 -5.38 6.69
CA LEU A 32 -7.52 -6.68 7.13
C LEU A 32 -8.15 -7.12 8.47
N VAL A 33 -8.34 -6.19 9.41
CA VAL A 33 -8.90 -6.49 10.73
C VAL A 33 -10.42 -6.68 10.69
N TYR A 34 -11.16 -5.75 10.07
CA TYR A 34 -12.62 -5.75 10.14
C TYR A 34 -13.31 -6.57 9.04
N LEU A 35 -12.74 -6.64 7.85
CA LEU A 35 -13.32 -7.42 6.73
C LEU A 35 -12.76 -8.84 6.64
N LEU A 36 -11.45 -9.00 6.91
CA LEU A 36 -10.77 -10.29 6.78
C LEU A 36 -10.52 -10.98 8.13
N TYR A 37 -10.95 -10.36 9.24
CA TYR A 37 -10.85 -10.90 10.60
C TYR A 37 -9.42 -11.35 10.97
N VAL A 38 -8.40 -10.67 10.42
CA VAL A 38 -7.00 -10.93 10.73
C VAL A 38 -6.63 -10.23 12.03
N ASP A 39 -5.80 -10.88 12.86
CA ASP A 39 -5.28 -10.29 14.08
C ASP A 39 -4.62 -8.93 13.81
N PRO A 40 -4.87 -7.87 14.61
CA PRO A 40 -4.34 -6.53 14.38
C PRO A 40 -2.82 -6.46 14.24
N VAL A 41 -2.07 -7.30 14.98
CA VAL A 41 -0.61 -7.33 14.91
C VAL A 41 -0.16 -7.87 13.56
N VAL A 42 -0.76 -8.97 13.11
CA VAL A 42 -0.46 -9.60 11.81
C VAL A 42 -0.94 -8.73 10.65
N ALA A 43 -2.11 -8.11 10.78
CA ALA A 43 -2.68 -7.19 9.81
C ALA A 43 -1.79 -5.96 9.58
N THR A 44 -1.13 -5.47 10.64
CA THR A 44 -0.18 -4.36 10.53
C THR A 44 1.03 -4.77 9.70
N ALA A 45 1.59 -5.96 9.93
CA ALA A 45 2.70 -6.49 9.15
C ALA A 45 2.33 -6.68 7.67
N TYR A 46 1.16 -7.26 7.39
CA TYR A 46 0.67 -7.43 6.01
C TYR A 46 0.40 -6.09 5.33
N SER A 47 -0.15 -5.11 6.04
CA SER A 47 -0.36 -3.75 5.52
C SER A 47 0.96 -3.11 5.07
N LEU A 48 2.00 -3.16 5.91
CA LEU A 48 3.32 -2.62 5.56
C LEU A 48 3.92 -3.29 4.33
N PHE A 49 3.77 -4.61 4.21
CA PHE A 49 4.24 -5.35 3.04
C PHE A 49 3.47 -4.94 1.77
N VAL A 50 2.14 -4.93 1.83
CA VAL A 50 1.27 -4.57 0.70
C VAL A 50 1.58 -3.15 0.22
N VAL A 51 1.66 -2.18 1.15
CA VAL A 51 1.89 -0.77 0.83
C VAL A 51 3.33 -0.53 0.38
N GLY A 52 4.30 -1.23 0.94
CA GLY A 52 5.69 -1.17 0.51
C GLY A 52 5.86 -1.62 -0.94
N VAL A 53 5.28 -2.76 -1.29
CA VAL A 53 5.32 -3.30 -2.66
C VAL A 53 4.54 -2.41 -3.63
N SER A 54 3.33 -1.97 -3.29
CA SER A 54 2.53 -1.10 -4.17
C SER A 54 3.19 0.26 -4.40
N SER A 55 3.80 0.84 -3.36
CA SER A 55 4.53 2.11 -3.44
C SER A 55 5.79 1.97 -4.27
N LEU A 56 6.51 0.85 -4.16
CA LEU A 56 7.68 0.56 -4.99
C LEU A 56 7.30 0.48 -6.48
N VAL A 57 6.24 -0.25 -6.81
CA VAL A 57 5.73 -0.36 -8.19
C VAL A 57 5.28 1.02 -8.71
N GLY A 58 4.57 1.79 -7.88
CA GLY A 58 4.16 3.16 -8.21
C GLY A 58 5.34 4.10 -8.45
N ALA A 59 6.36 4.02 -7.60
CA ALA A 59 7.60 4.78 -7.73
C ALA A 59 8.33 4.45 -9.03
N LEU A 60 8.52 3.16 -9.35
CA LEU A 60 9.14 2.72 -10.60
C LEU A 60 8.39 3.23 -11.83
N ARG A 61 7.05 3.16 -11.84
CA ARG A 61 6.23 3.71 -12.93
C ARG A 61 6.37 5.23 -13.05
N ASN A 62 6.44 5.96 -11.95
CA ASN A 62 6.60 7.41 -11.97
C ASN A 62 8.00 7.84 -12.41
N ILE A 63 9.04 7.06 -12.05
CA ILE A 63 10.41 7.25 -12.55
C ILE A 63 10.44 7.08 -14.07
N GLN A 64 9.82 6.02 -14.61
CA GLN A 64 9.74 5.79 -16.05
C GLN A 64 9.04 6.94 -16.79
N LYS A 65 8.02 7.54 -16.17
CA LYS A 65 7.31 8.71 -16.73
C LYS A 65 8.05 10.04 -16.54
N ARG A 66 9.24 10.04 -15.93
CA ARG A 66 10.00 11.26 -15.55
C ARG A 66 9.21 12.24 -14.68
N LEU A 67 8.28 11.73 -13.87
CA LEU A 67 7.44 12.53 -12.96
C LEU A 67 8.03 12.62 -11.54
N VAL A 68 9.28 12.20 -11.35
CA VAL A 68 9.93 12.10 -10.04
C VAL A 68 11.02 13.15 -9.92
N ASP A 69 10.86 14.05 -8.96
CA ASP A 69 11.94 14.91 -8.49
C ASP A 69 12.77 14.16 -7.43
N PHE A 70 13.96 13.72 -7.81
CA PHE A 70 14.87 12.98 -6.94
C PHE A 70 15.40 13.82 -5.77
N ARG A 71 15.49 15.14 -5.91
CA ARG A 71 15.93 16.03 -4.82
C ARG A 71 14.89 16.03 -3.72
N THR A 72 13.62 16.21 -4.09
CA THR A 72 12.49 16.15 -3.16
C THR A 72 12.35 14.75 -2.56
N ALA A 73 12.52 13.70 -3.37
CA ALA A 73 12.45 12.32 -2.91
C ALA A 73 13.48 12.01 -1.81
N ILE A 74 14.75 12.40 -1.98
CA ILE A 74 15.80 12.15 -1.00
C ILE A 74 15.56 12.93 0.30
N VAL A 75 15.21 14.21 0.20
CA VAL A 75 14.96 15.07 1.37
C VAL A 75 13.78 14.54 2.21
N PHE A 76 12.76 13.94 1.58
CA PHE A 76 11.63 13.34 2.29
C PHE A 76 11.91 11.93 2.81
N SER A 77 12.64 11.10 2.06
CA SER A 77 12.83 9.70 2.42
C SER A 77 13.87 9.50 3.53
N VAL A 78 14.95 10.29 3.57
CA VAL A 78 15.99 10.14 4.61
C VAL A 78 15.44 10.32 6.03
N PRO A 79 14.70 11.40 6.36
CA PRO A 79 14.08 11.54 7.68
C PRO A 79 13.05 10.45 7.97
N ALA A 80 12.29 10.01 6.95
CA ALA A 80 11.26 8.99 7.11
C ALA A 80 11.82 7.61 7.48
N PHE A 81 13.06 7.29 7.09
CA PHE A 81 13.75 6.06 7.53
C PHE A 81 14.43 6.20 8.89
N MET A 82 14.68 7.42 9.36
CA MET A 82 15.35 7.70 10.63
C MET A 82 14.39 7.89 11.81
N ALA A 83 13.10 8.12 11.54
CA ALA A 83 12.04 8.22 12.53
C ALA A 83 11.51 6.83 12.95
#